data_AF-A0A1Q3BZZ6-F1
#
_entry.id   AF-A0A1Q3BZZ6-F1
#
_cell.length_a   1.000
_cell.length_b   1.000
_cell.length_c   1.000
_cell.angle_alpha   90.00
_cell.angle_beta   90.00
_cell.angle_gamma   90.00
#
_symmetry.space_group_name_H-M   'P 1'
#
loop_
_entity.id
_entity.type
_entity.pdbx_description
1 polymer ?
#
loop_
_entity_poly.entity_id
_entity_poly.type
_entity_poly.pdbx_seq_one_letter_code
_entity_poly.pdbx_strand_id
1 'polypeptide(L)'
;LVLKFEMYKKEPKNSMTEHLRIMSAMIKDLKNAKVALSDEQQVQAVIRSLPNSWVNRRQILTHTENIKNFADVSRHVKLEAEREEAIRAIALFAQRGKRHGNWSKRKKKGTSSRKEGSSH
;
A
#
# COMPACT_ATOMS: atom_id res chain seq x y z
N LEU A 1 6.56 -28.37 -9.25
CA LEU A 1 6.50 -26.93 -9.61
C LEU A 1 5.11 -26.34 -9.43
N VAL A 2 4.04 -27.01 -9.87
CA VAL A 2 2.64 -26.55 -9.73
C VAL A 2 2.24 -26.29 -8.27
N LEU A 3 2.47 -27.25 -7.37
CA LEU A 3 2.16 -27.08 -5.94
C LEU A 3 2.83 -25.86 -5.32
N LYS A 4 4.10 -25.59 -5.68
CA LYS A 4 4.83 -24.41 -5.21
C LYS A 4 4.17 -23.12 -5.68
N PHE A 5 3.69 -23.08 -6.93
CA PHE A 5 2.99 -21.93 -7.49
C PHE A 5 1.63 -21.71 -6.81
N GLU A 6 0.81 -22.75 -6.65
CA GLU A 6 -0.53 -22.63 -6.04
C GLU A 6 -0.47 -22.24 -4.56
N MET A 7 0.55 -22.71 -3.85
CA MET A 7 0.73 -22.41 -2.43
C MET A 7 1.52 -21.11 -2.18
N TYR A 8 2.09 -20.50 -3.22
CA TYR A 8 2.92 -19.32 -3.06
C TYR A 8 2.12 -18.15 -2.45
N LYS A 9 2.72 -17.49 -1.47
CA LYS A 9 2.17 -16.32 -0.79
C LYS A 9 3.16 -15.16 -0.90
N LYS A 10 2.62 -13.95 -1.01
CA LYS A 10 3.42 -12.74 -0.95
C LYS A 10 4.16 -12.67 0.39
N GLU A 11 5.48 -12.57 0.33
CA GLU A 11 6.28 -12.32 1.53
C GLU A 11 6.09 -10.88 2.04
N PRO A 12 6.08 -10.64 3.36
CA PRO A 12 5.91 -9.29 3.92
C PRO A 12 6.95 -8.29 3.43
N LYS A 13 8.20 -8.72 3.25
CA LYS A 13 9.32 -7.89 2.79
C LYS A 13 9.27 -7.50 1.31
N ASN A 14 8.53 -8.24 0.48
CA ASN A 14 8.49 -7.98 -0.96
C ASN A 14 7.48 -6.87 -1.26
N SER A 15 7.75 -6.03 -2.25
CA SER A 15 6.74 -5.12 -2.79
C SER A 15 5.68 -5.91 -3.56
N MET A 16 4.55 -5.29 -3.89
CA MET A 16 3.53 -5.94 -4.73
C MET A 16 4.05 -6.19 -6.15
N THR A 17 4.85 -5.26 -6.68
CA THR A 17 5.51 -5.41 -7.98
C THR A 17 6.48 -6.60 -7.99
N GLU A 18 7.29 -6.75 -6.95
CA GLU A 18 8.24 -7.87 -6.85
C GLU A 18 7.52 -9.21 -6.71
N HIS A 19 6.44 -9.24 -5.91
CA HIS A 19 5.56 -10.39 -5.79
C HIS A 19 5.01 -10.85 -7.15
N LEU A 20 4.47 -9.92 -7.95
CA LEU A 20 3.94 -10.23 -9.29
C LEU A 20 5.05 -10.67 -10.25
N ARG A 21 6.27 -10.11 -10.14
CA ARG A 21 7.42 -10.53 -10.93
C ARG A 21 7.81 -11.98 -10.66
N ILE A 22 7.85 -12.39 -9.38
CA ILE A 22 8.13 -13.77 -8.98
C ILE A 22 7.06 -14.72 -9.54
N MET A 23 5.79 -14.35 -9.42
CA MET A 23 4.69 -15.17 -9.95
C MET A 23 4.73 -15.30 -11.47
N SER A 24 5.04 -14.20 -12.18
CA SER A 24 5.22 -14.23 -13.63
C SER A 24 6.36 -15.18 -14.05
N ALA A 25 7.47 -15.17 -13.31
CA ALA A 25 8.57 -16.11 -13.52
C ALA A 25 8.14 -17.57 -13.30
N MET A 26 7.39 -17.87 -12.24
CA MET A 26 6.85 -19.21 -12.00
C MET A 26 5.92 -19.68 -13.12
N ILE A 27 5.04 -18.79 -13.64
CA ILE A 27 4.17 -19.11 -14.77
C ILE A 27 5.00 -19.41 -16.02
N LYS A 28 6.06 -18.64 -16.28
CA LYS A 28 6.98 -18.88 -17.40
C LYS A 28 7.69 -20.23 -17.26
N ASP A 29 8.19 -20.56 -16.07
CA ASP A 29 8.86 -21.84 -15.80
C ASP A 29 7.89 -23.03 -15.99
N LEU A 30 6.65 -22.88 -15.56
CA LEU A 30 5.61 -23.89 -15.75
C LEU A 30 5.26 -24.08 -17.24
N LYS A 31 5.15 -22.98 -18.00
CA LYS A 31 4.98 -23.05 -19.46
C LYS A 31 6.15 -23.76 -20.14
N ASN A 32 7.38 -23.46 -19.74
CA ASN A 32 8.58 -24.13 -20.26
C ASN A 32 8.61 -25.62 -19.92
N ALA A 33 8.09 -26.01 -18.76
CA ALA A 33 7.90 -27.40 -18.35
C ALA A 33 6.69 -28.08 -19.04
N LYS A 34 6.08 -27.43 -20.04
CA LYS A 34 4.89 -27.89 -20.77
C LYS A 34 3.67 -28.13 -19.87
N VAL A 35 3.59 -27.42 -18.74
CA VAL A 35 2.40 -27.43 -17.89
C VAL A 35 1.41 -26.39 -18.43
N ALA A 36 0.22 -26.85 -18.81
CA ALA A 36 -0.87 -25.98 -19.19
C ALA A 36 -1.50 -25.34 -17.95
N LEU A 37 -1.40 -24.01 -17.84
CA LEU A 37 -2.13 -23.22 -16.86
C LEU A 37 -3.18 -22.38 -17.58
N SER A 38 -4.46 -22.56 -17.23
CA SER A 38 -5.50 -21.67 -17.73
C SER A 38 -5.34 -20.26 -17.17
N ASP A 39 -5.89 -19.28 -17.85
CA ASP A 39 -5.86 -17.90 -17.37
C ASP A 39 -6.60 -17.77 -16.02
N GLU A 40 -7.73 -18.47 -15.85
CA GLU A 40 -8.45 -18.56 -14.59
C GLU A 40 -7.57 -19.10 -13.46
N GLN A 41 -6.80 -20.17 -13.71
CA GLN A 41 -5.88 -20.71 -12.70
C GLN A 41 -4.79 -19.70 -12.32
N GLN A 42 -4.25 -18.97 -13.29
CA GLN A 42 -3.26 -17.92 -13.03
C GLN A 42 -3.87 -16.78 -12.21
N VAL A 43 -5.08 -16.31 -12.56
CA VAL A 43 -5.80 -15.25 -11.84
C VAL A 43 -6.10 -15.67 -10.40
N GLN A 44 -6.64 -16.86 -10.21
CA GLN A 44 -6.97 -17.38 -8.87
C GLN A 44 -5.73 -17.58 -8.01
N ALA A 45 -4.61 -18.04 -8.60
CA ALA A 45 -3.33 -18.13 -7.90
C ALA A 45 -2.86 -16.74 -7.44
N VAL A 46 -2.98 -15.71 -8.29
CA VAL A 46 -2.68 -14.32 -7.91
C VAL A 46 -3.54 -13.87 -6.74
N ILE A 47 -4.85 -14.00 -6.84
CA ILE A 47 -5.77 -13.57 -5.78
C ILE A 47 -5.44 -14.29 -4.46
N ARG A 48 -5.25 -15.61 -4.48
CA ARG A 48 -4.93 -16.40 -3.28
C ARG A 48 -3.58 -16.05 -2.67
N SER A 49 -2.60 -15.64 -3.48
CA SER A 49 -1.25 -15.31 -3.03
C SER A 49 -1.16 -13.98 -2.27
N LEU A 50 -2.16 -13.11 -2.40
CA LEU A 50 -2.19 -11.79 -1.75
C LEU A 50 -2.29 -11.92 -0.21
N PRO A 51 -1.70 -10.96 0.54
CA PRO A 51 -1.65 -11.01 2.00
C PRO A 51 -3.04 -10.86 2.63
N ASN A 52 -3.18 -11.27 3.90
CA ASN A 52 -4.47 -11.20 4.60
C ASN A 52 -5.00 -9.77 4.79
N SER A 53 -4.14 -8.75 4.79
CA SER A 53 -4.57 -7.35 4.79
C SER A 53 -5.34 -6.96 3.52
N TRP A 54 -5.32 -7.80 2.48
CA TRP A 54 -5.99 -7.59 1.19
C TRP A 54 -7.32 -8.36 1.05
N VAL A 55 -7.85 -8.97 2.11
CA VAL A 55 -9.10 -9.77 2.06
C VAL A 55 -10.24 -9.06 1.32
N ASN A 56 -10.54 -7.81 1.65
CA ASN A 56 -11.63 -7.06 1.00
C ASN A 56 -11.38 -6.84 -0.49
N ARG A 57 -10.12 -6.56 -0.89
CA ARG A 57 -9.76 -6.39 -2.31
C ARG A 57 -9.78 -7.70 -3.06
N ARG A 58 -9.38 -8.82 -2.44
CA ARG A 58 -9.49 -10.16 -3.07
C ARG A 58 -10.93 -10.49 -3.45
N GLN A 59 -11.89 -10.12 -2.61
CA GLN A 59 -13.31 -10.31 -2.91
C GLN A 59 -13.70 -9.51 -4.15
N ILE A 60 -13.30 -8.25 -4.26
CA ILE A 60 -13.55 -7.43 -5.45
C ILE A 60 -12.91 -8.04 -6.70
N LEU A 61 -11.63 -8.42 -6.62
CA LEU A 61 -10.89 -9.02 -7.74
C LEU A 61 -11.53 -10.32 -8.25
N THR A 62 -12.22 -11.08 -7.40
CA THR A 62 -12.87 -12.34 -7.78
C THR A 62 -14.17 -12.12 -8.54
N HIS A 63 -14.82 -10.97 -8.37
CA HIS A 63 -16.12 -10.65 -8.97
C HIS A 63 -16.05 -9.65 -10.12
N THR A 64 -14.84 -9.22 -10.52
CA THR A 64 -14.70 -8.21 -11.57
C THR A 64 -14.58 -8.88 -12.94
N GLU A 65 -15.61 -8.74 -13.78
CA GLU A 65 -15.72 -9.41 -15.10
C GLU A 65 -14.61 -9.04 -16.11
N ASN A 66 -13.87 -7.95 -15.86
CA ASN A 66 -12.79 -7.50 -16.73
C ASN A 66 -11.43 -8.16 -16.42
N ILE A 67 -11.32 -8.95 -15.35
CA ILE A 67 -10.09 -9.65 -14.98
C ILE A 67 -10.11 -11.03 -15.64
N LYS A 68 -9.52 -11.13 -16.83
CA LYS A 68 -9.57 -12.38 -17.61
C LYS A 68 -8.26 -13.16 -17.60
N ASN A 69 -7.13 -12.47 -17.41
CA ASN A 69 -5.81 -13.08 -17.47
C ASN A 69 -4.83 -12.49 -16.44
N PHE A 70 -3.61 -13.05 -16.43
CA PHE A 70 -2.55 -12.62 -15.52
C PHE A 70 -2.19 -11.13 -15.65
N ALA A 71 -2.20 -10.57 -16.86
CA ALA A 71 -1.85 -9.17 -17.08
C ALA A 71 -2.92 -8.23 -16.47
N ASP A 72 -4.20 -8.58 -16.64
CA ASP A 72 -5.32 -7.80 -16.09
C ASP A 72 -5.27 -7.77 -14.57
N VAL A 73 -5.16 -8.94 -13.92
CA VAL A 73 -5.07 -9.01 -12.45
C VAL A 73 -3.81 -8.32 -11.93
N SER A 74 -2.68 -8.45 -12.63
CA SER A 74 -1.42 -7.81 -12.24
C SER A 74 -1.53 -6.28 -12.27
N ARG A 75 -2.11 -5.73 -13.35
CA ARG A 75 -2.34 -4.30 -13.48
C ARG A 75 -3.27 -3.79 -12.38
N HIS A 76 -4.37 -4.49 -12.12
CA HIS A 76 -5.33 -4.07 -11.10
C HIS A 76 -4.70 -4.09 -9.70
N VAL A 77 -3.99 -5.17 -9.35
CA VAL A 77 -3.30 -5.30 -8.06
C VAL A 77 -2.26 -4.20 -7.87
N LYS A 78 -1.50 -3.87 -8.92
CA LYS A 78 -0.49 -2.80 -8.87
C LYS A 78 -1.13 -1.44 -8.61
N LEU A 79 -2.18 -1.09 -9.35
CA LEU A 79 -2.90 0.19 -9.17
C LEU A 79 -3.51 0.32 -7.76
N GLU A 80 -4.09 -0.76 -7.23
CA GLU A 80 -4.63 -0.74 -5.86
C GLU A 80 -3.53 -0.57 -4.81
N ALA A 81 -2.35 -1.13 -5.04
CA ALA A 81 -1.23 -1.00 -4.12
C ALA A 81 -0.67 0.42 -4.12
N GLU A 82 -0.52 1.03 -5.31
CA GLU A 82 -0.13 2.43 -5.48
C GLU A 82 -1.15 3.38 -4.83
N ARG A 83 -2.46 3.09 -4.99
CA ARG A 83 -3.52 3.88 -4.36
C ARG A 83 -3.42 3.84 -2.84
N GLU A 84 -3.22 2.66 -2.24
CA GLU A 84 -3.01 2.57 -0.79
C GLU A 84 -1.79 3.37 -0.34
N GLU A 85 -0.69 3.31 -1.09
CA GLU A 85 0.53 4.02 -0.77
C GLU A 85 0.35 5.54 -0.84
N ALA A 86 -0.34 6.03 -1.87
CA ALA A 86 -0.67 7.44 -2.01
C ALA A 86 -1.55 7.93 -0.83
N ILE A 87 -2.54 7.15 -0.42
CA ILE A 87 -3.39 7.47 0.75
C ILE A 87 -2.54 7.52 2.03
N ARG A 88 -1.63 6.56 2.24
CA ARG A 88 -0.70 6.55 3.38
C ARG A 88 0.21 7.77 3.36
N ALA A 89 0.77 8.14 2.21
CA ALA A 89 1.61 9.32 2.05
C ALA A 89 0.85 10.60 2.41
N ILE A 90 -0.36 10.79 1.88
CA ILE A 90 -1.22 11.93 2.19
C ILE A 90 -1.52 12.00 3.70
N ALA A 91 -1.85 10.87 4.34
CA ALA A 91 -2.11 10.82 5.78
C ALA A 91 -0.87 11.23 6.62
N LEU A 92 0.33 10.81 6.20
CA LEU A 92 1.58 11.21 6.84
C LEU A 92 1.85 12.72 6.70
N PHE A 93 1.60 13.30 5.52
CA PHE A 93 1.72 14.75 5.33
C PHE A 93 0.74 15.54 6.20
N ALA A 94 -0.52 15.09 6.29
CA ALA A 94 -1.52 15.70 7.16
C ALA A 94 -1.12 15.62 8.64
N GLN A 95 -0.54 14.51 9.09
CA GLN A 95 -0.03 14.37 10.46
C GLN A 95 1.18 15.28 10.73
N ARG A 96 2.08 15.44 9.76
CA ARG A 96 3.24 16.34 9.88
C ARG A 96 2.83 17.80 10.03
N GLY A 97 1.78 18.24 9.33
CA GLY A 97 1.20 19.57 9.49
C GLY A 97 0.66 19.84 10.90
N LYS A 98 0.17 18.81 11.59
CA LYS A 98 -0.33 18.93 12.98
C LYS A 98 0.76 18.98 14.06
N ARG A 99 2.02 18.67 13.73
CA ARG A 99 3.14 18.72 14.69
C ARG A 99 3.72 20.13 14.89
N HIS A 100 3.28 21.14 14.12
CA HIS A 100 3.63 22.54 14.37
C HIS A 100 2.64 23.20 15.35
N GLY A 101 2.49 22.62 16.53
CA GLY A 101 1.58 23.11 17.55
C GLY A 101 2.23 23.23 18.92
N ASN A 102 3.48 23.70 19.04
CA ASN A 102 4.02 24.10 20.34
C ASN A 102 5.33 24.94 20.33
N TRP A 103 5.56 25.82 19.34
CA TRP A 103 6.79 26.65 19.34
C TRP A 103 6.66 28.03 20.01
N SER A 104 5.48 28.46 20.45
CA SER A 104 5.34 29.76 21.12
C SER A 104 5.47 29.65 22.64
N LYS A 105 6.61 29.14 23.13
CA LYS A 105 7.06 29.43 24.50
C LYS A 105 8.20 30.43 24.42
N ARG A 106 7.87 31.73 24.48
CA ARG A 106 8.84 32.75 24.91
C ARG A 106 8.32 33.43 26.17
N LYS A 107 8.94 33.07 27.29
CA LYS A 107 8.66 33.61 28.63
C LYS A 107 9.52 34.86 28.84
N LYS A 108 8.83 35.94 29.26
CA LYS A 108 9.23 37.14 30.04
C LYS A 108 10.43 38.00 29.60
N LYS A 109 10.18 39.31 29.51
CA LYS A 109 11.04 40.33 30.09
C LYS A 109 10.18 41.47 30.65
N GLY A 110 10.14 41.58 31.98
CA GLY A 110 9.65 42.78 32.63
C GLY A 110 10.72 43.86 32.59
N THR A 111 10.32 45.12 32.45
CA THR A 111 11.03 46.30 32.92
C THR A 111 10.04 47.45 33.06
N SER A 112 10.17 48.15 34.19
CA SER A 112 9.43 49.30 34.69
C SER A 112 9.42 50.53 33.78
N SER A 113 8.43 51.40 33.96
CA SER A 113 8.56 52.88 34.03
C SER A 113 7.30 53.46 34.70
N ARG A 114 7.39 53.82 35.99
CA ARG A 114 7.30 55.20 36.56
C ARG A 114 6.02 55.96 36.15
N LYS A 115 5.03 56.04 37.04
CA LYS A 115 4.75 57.16 37.99
C LYS A 115 4.47 58.48 37.28
N GLU A 116 3.21 58.93 37.34
CA GLU A 116 2.86 60.26 37.83
C GLU A 116 1.37 60.29 38.18
N GLY A 117 1.10 60.25 39.49
CA GLY A 117 -0.15 60.77 40.04
C GLY A 117 0.12 62.22 40.42
N SER A 118 -0.78 63.11 40.04
CA SER A 118 -0.89 64.44 40.62
C SER A 118 -2.36 64.71 40.90
N SER A 119 -2.71 64.70 42.17
CA SER A 119 -3.93 65.29 42.71
C SER A 119 -3.49 66.41 43.65
N HIS A 120 -3.90 67.65 43.36
CA HIS A 120 -4.45 68.63 44.29
C HIS A 120 -4.87 69.88 43.53
#